data_AF-A0A7S4M490-F1
#
_entry.id   AF-A0A7S4M490-F1
#
_cell.length_a   1.000
_cell.length_b   1.000
_cell.length_c   1.000
_cell.angle_alpha   90.00
_cell.angle_beta   90.00
_cell.angle_gamma   90.00
#
_symmetry.space_group_name_H-M   'P 1'
#
loop_
_entity.id
_entity.type
_entity.pdbx_description
1 polymer ?
#
loop_
_entity_poly.entity_id
_entity_poly.type
_entity_poly.pdbx_seq_one_letter_code
_entity_poly.pdbx_strand_id
1 'polypeptide(L)'
;AEMEASGYGERFGKAAMPTEIRTFRETAHRLAELEPLVAQDKAALAELGATDRGGAAARALRSRLRESLAEMTNVKALLEQQKSIAGFWIAPRTVYTRKLAEVRALEGRLQQLSEATQLG
;
A
#
# COMPACT_ATOMS: atom_id res chain seq x y z
N ALA A 1 -17.25 -0.84 6.40
CA ALA A 1 -18.46 0.03 6.36
C ALA A 1 -19.01 0.37 7.76
N GLU A 2 -19.72 -0.52 8.47
CA GLU A 2 -20.40 -0.15 9.74
C GLU A 2 -19.43 0.26 10.87
N MET A 3 -18.34 -0.47 11.06
CA MET A 3 -17.33 -0.14 12.07
C MET A 3 -16.61 1.19 11.76
N GLU A 4 -16.35 1.48 10.49
CA GLU A 4 -15.75 2.75 10.06
C GLU A 4 -16.69 3.93 10.30
N ALA A 5 -17.97 3.79 9.93
CA ALA A 5 -19.01 4.78 10.20
C ALA A 5 -19.18 5.03 11.70
N SER A 6 -19.00 3.99 12.52
CA SER A 6 -19.01 4.06 13.99
C SER A 6 -17.71 4.62 14.59
N GLY A 7 -16.74 5.03 13.76
CA GLY A 7 -15.49 5.66 14.20
C GLY A 7 -14.44 4.71 14.77
N TYR A 8 -14.54 3.40 14.48
CA TYR A 8 -13.52 2.42 14.87
C TYR A 8 -12.34 2.36 13.90
N GLY A 9 -12.56 2.78 12.65
CA GLY A 9 -11.53 2.90 11.63
C GLY A 9 -10.61 4.09 11.85
N GLU A 10 -9.62 4.20 10.98
CA GLU A 10 -8.74 5.36 10.93
C GLU A 10 -9.51 6.62 10.51
N ARG A 11 -9.14 7.77 11.08
CA ARG A 11 -9.78 9.04 10.76
C ARG A 11 -8.88 10.22 11.09
N PHE A 12 -9.15 11.35 10.45
CA PHE A 12 -8.56 12.62 10.84
C PHE A 12 -9.16 13.12 12.15
N GLY A 13 -8.35 13.75 13.00
CA GLY A 13 -8.83 14.41 14.19
C GLY A 13 -9.58 15.69 13.86
N LYS A 14 -10.36 16.19 14.82
CA LYS A 14 -11.22 17.37 14.64
C LYS A 14 -10.44 18.66 14.33
N ALA A 15 -9.16 18.69 14.70
CA ALA A 15 -8.27 19.84 14.49
C ALA A 15 -7.51 19.79 13.16
N ALA A 16 -7.62 18.69 12.39
CA ALA A 16 -6.94 18.57 11.11
C ALA A 16 -7.52 19.54 10.08
N MET A 17 -6.68 20.34 9.45
CA MET A 17 -7.13 21.34 8.48
C MET A 17 -7.50 20.68 7.15
N PRO A 18 -8.54 21.16 6.42
CA PRO A 18 -8.93 20.57 5.13
C PRO A 18 -7.80 20.51 4.10
N THR A 19 -6.89 21.49 4.11
CA THR A 19 -5.72 21.53 3.23
C THR A 19 -4.71 20.43 3.57
N GLU A 20 -4.45 20.18 4.85
CA GLU A 20 -3.56 19.11 5.32
C GLU A 20 -4.15 17.73 5.00
N ILE A 21 -5.47 17.56 5.18
CA ILE A 21 -6.19 16.35 4.81
C ILE A 21 -6.06 16.09 3.31
N ARG A 22 -6.20 17.13 2.48
CA ARG A 22 -6.04 17.02 1.02
C ARG A 22 -4.62 16.57 0.66
N THR A 23 -3.59 17.24 1.18
CA THR A 23 -2.19 16.88 0.92
C THR A 23 -1.86 15.47 1.40
N PHE A 24 -2.38 15.05 2.55
CA PHE A 24 -2.24 13.67 3.01
C PHE A 24 -2.88 12.68 2.03
N ARG A 25 -4.09 12.96 1.55
CA ARG A 25 -4.79 12.09 0.57
C ARG A 25 -4.04 12.01 -0.75
N GLU A 26 -3.52 13.13 -1.25
CA GLU A 26 -2.68 13.16 -2.46
C GLU A 26 -1.41 12.31 -2.27
N THR A 27 -0.77 12.42 -1.11
CA THR A 27 0.42 11.63 -0.76
C THR A 27 0.08 10.14 -0.64
N ALA A 28 -1.05 9.80 -0.02
CA ALA A 28 -1.53 8.42 0.09
C ALA A 28 -1.93 7.83 -1.26
N HIS A 29 -2.51 8.63 -2.15
CA HIS A 29 -2.81 8.22 -3.53
C HIS A 29 -1.54 7.90 -4.30
N ARG A 30 -0.53 8.79 -4.23
CA ARG A 30 0.78 8.54 -4.85
C ARG A 30 1.40 7.24 -4.34
N LEU A 31 1.28 6.96 -3.04
CA LEU A 31 1.75 5.69 -2.50
C LEU A 31 1.00 4.50 -3.12
N ALA A 32 -0.33 4.58 -3.19
CA ALA A 32 -1.17 3.54 -3.77
C ALA A 32 -0.91 3.30 -5.27
N GLU A 33 -0.43 4.31 -6.01
CA GLU A 33 0.03 4.17 -7.40
C GLU A 33 1.42 3.53 -7.50
N LEU A 34 2.34 3.85 -6.59
CA LEU A 34 3.70 3.31 -6.59
C LEU A 34 3.76 1.82 -6.19
N GLU A 35 2.93 1.38 -5.26
CA GLU A 35 2.93 0.00 -4.76
C GLU A 35 2.72 -1.07 -5.86
N PRO A 36 1.69 -0.97 -6.73
CA PRO A 36 1.52 -1.94 -7.81
C PRO A 36 2.65 -1.87 -8.84
N LEU A 37 3.19 -0.68 -9.15
CA LEU A 37 4.32 -0.53 -10.08
C LEU A 37 5.57 -1.24 -9.54
N VAL A 38 5.88 -1.05 -8.25
CA VAL A 38 6.99 -1.75 -7.59
C VAL A 38 6.76 -3.26 -7.58
N ALA A 39 5.52 -3.73 -7.35
CA ALA A 39 5.20 -5.15 -7.37
C ALA A 39 5.38 -5.75 -8.77
N GLN A 40 4.89 -5.06 -9.81
CA GLN A 40 5.06 -5.46 -11.21
C GLN A 40 6.54 -5.50 -11.61
N ASP A 41 7.32 -4.48 -11.24
CA ASP A 41 8.76 -4.43 -11.52
C ASP A 41 9.54 -5.55 -10.83
N LYS A 42 9.16 -5.92 -9.61
CA LYS A 42 9.73 -7.08 -8.92
C LYS A 42 9.40 -8.39 -9.63
N ALA A 43 8.16 -8.57 -10.07
CA ALA A 43 7.75 -9.76 -10.82
C ALA A 43 8.50 -9.86 -12.16
N ALA A 44 8.50 -8.77 -12.95
CA ALA A 44 9.22 -8.70 -14.21
C ALA A 44 10.74 -8.94 -14.03
N LEU A 45 11.33 -8.44 -12.94
CA LEU A 45 12.74 -8.68 -12.65
C LEU A 45 13.01 -10.14 -12.27
N ALA A 46 12.09 -10.81 -11.58
CA ALA A 46 12.21 -12.24 -11.28
C ALA A 46 12.15 -13.08 -12.55
N GLU A 47 11.24 -12.76 -13.47
CA GLU A 47 11.12 -13.41 -14.79
C GLU A 47 12.37 -13.18 -15.66
N LEU A 48 12.85 -11.93 -15.76
CA LEU A 48 14.09 -11.61 -16.47
C LEU A 48 15.31 -12.24 -15.80
N GLY A 49 15.35 -12.34 -14.48
CA GLY A 49 16.43 -12.98 -13.74
C GLY A 49 16.52 -14.50 -13.97
N ALA A 50 15.45 -15.13 -14.45
CA ALA A 50 15.44 -16.52 -14.86
C ALA A 50 15.97 -16.73 -16.29
N THR A 51 15.87 -15.71 -17.16
CA THR A 51 16.17 -15.82 -18.60
C THR A 51 17.45 -15.09 -19.03
N ASP A 52 17.79 -13.96 -18.40
CA ASP A 52 18.92 -13.08 -18.74
C ASP A 52 19.51 -12.42 -17.48
N ARG A 53 20.34 -13.19 -16.75
CA ARG A 53 21.03 -12.72 -15.54
C ARG A 53 22.10 -11.69 -15.87
N GLY A 54 21.67 -10.44 -16.04
CA GLY A 54 22.56 -9.29 -16.13
C GLY A 54 22.63 -8.64 -17.50
N GLY A 55 21.73 -8.93 -18.45
CA GLY A 55 21.59 -8.13 -19.65
C GLY A 55 21.12 -6.70 -19.38
N ALA A 56 21.16 -5.87 -20.42
CA ALA A 56 20.86 -4.44 -20.32
C ALA A 56 19.44 -4.17 -19.79
N ALA A 57 18.46 -4.99 -20.19
CA ALA A 57 17.08 -4.88 -19.72
C ALA A 57 16.96 -5.14 -18.21
N ALA A 58 17.60 -6.20 -17.69
CA ALA A 58 17.61 -6.51 -16.27
C ALA A 58 18.30 -5.42 -15.44
N ARG A 59 19.38 -4.80 -15.96
CA ARG A 59 20.04 -3.66 -15.30
C ARG A 59 19.15 -2.42 -15.25
N ALA A 60 18.51 -2.06 -16.37
CA ALA A 60 17.60 -0.92 -16.43
C ALA A 60 16.42 -1.09 -15.46
N LEU A 61 15.82 -2.28 -15.43
CA LEU A 61 14.73 -2.59 -14.51
C LEU A 61 15.15 -2.52 -13.04
N ARG A 62 16.36 -2.99 -12.69
CA ARG A 62 16.91 -2.83 -11.33
C ARG A 62 17.09 -1.37 -10.94
N SER A 63 17.53 -0.50 -11.85
CA SER A 63 17.66 0.94 -11.59
C SER A 63 16.29 1.55 -11.29
N ARG A 64 15.32 1.31 -12.18
CA ARG A 64 13.93 1.78 -12.01
C ARG A 64 13.34 1.30 -10.69
N LEU A 65 13.47 0.00 -10.39
CA LEU A 65 12.98 -0.55 -9.14
C LEU A 65 13.64 0.09 -7.91
N ARG A 66 14.95 0.38 -7.96
CA ARG A 66 15.65 1.07 -6.87
C ARG A 66 15.11 2.48 -6.67
N GLU A 67 14.88 3.22 -7.76
CA GLU A 67 14.32 4.58 -7.72
C GLU A 67 12.89 4.56 -7.17
N SER A 68 12.02 3.69 -7.69
CA SER A 68 10.64 3.56 -7.20
C SER A 68 10.57 3.09 -5.74
N LEU A 69 11.47 2.22 -5.29
CA LEU A 69 11.55 1.81 -3.89
C LEU A 69 12.00 2.97 -2.97
N ALA A 70 12.96 3.78 -3.42
CA ALA A 70 13.40 4.95 -2.68
C ALA A 70 12.27 5.99 -2.58
N GLU A 71 11.56 6.24 -3.68
CA GLU A 71 10.39 7.13 -3.69
C GLU A 71 9.28 6.61 -2.78
N MET A 72 8.91 5.34 -2.90
CA MET A 72 7.91 4.71 -2.04
C MET A 72 8.29 4.82 -0.55
N THR A 73 9.57 4.65 -0.22
CA THR A 73 10.08 4.81 1.16
C THR A 73 9.91 6.24 1.64
N ASN A 74 10.26 7.23 0.81
CA ASN A 74 10.10 8.64 1.14
C ASN A 74 8.63 9.03 1.34
N VAL A 75 7.74 8.57 0.45
CA VAL A 75 6.30 8.82 0.55
C VAL A 75 5.72 8.19 1.83
N LYS A 76 6.14 6.96 2.17
CA LYS A 76 5.75 6.32 3.45
C LYS A 76 6.23 7.14 4.65
N ALA A 77 7.47 7.62 4.64
CA ALA A 77 8.00 8.45 5.72
C ALA A 77 7.22 9.76 5.87
N LEU A 78 6.84 10.42 4.78
CA LEU A 78 6.01 11.63 4.81
C LEU A 78 4.63 11.39 5.43
N LEU A 79 3.97 10.28 5.07
CA LEU A 79 2.67 9.93 5.66
C LEU A 79 2.79 9.65 7.15
N GLU A 80 3.82 8.91 7.58
CA GLU A 80 4.04 8.65 9.01
C GLU A 80 4.38 9.94 9.77
N GLN A 81 5.16 10.83 9.18
CA GLN A 81 5.42 12.16 9.76
C GLN A 81 4.12 12.96 9.91
N GLN A 82 3.24 12.98 8.91
CA GLN A 82 1.94 13.65 9.01
C GLN A 82 1.06 13.03 10.10
N LYS A 83 1.01 11.69 10.19
CA LYS A 83 0.27 11.00 11.26
C LYS A 83 0.80 11.30 12.66
N SER A 84 2.07 11.64 12.79
CA SER A 84 2.68 12.01 14.08
C SER A 84 2.27 13.40 14.58
N ILE A 85 1.68 14.24 13.72
CA ILE A 85 1.20 15.57 14.12
C ILE A 85 0.06 15.40 15.14
N ALA A 86 0.21 16.05 16.29
CA ALA A 86 -0.73 15.95 17.39
C ALA A 86 -2.15 16.34 16.95
N GLY A 87 -3.11 15.43 17.14
CA GLY A 87 -4.51 15.66 16.78
C GLY A 87 -4.82 15.61 15.29
N PHE A 88 -3.84 15.35 14.42
CA PHE A 88 -4.08 15.19 12.98
C PHE A 88 -4.69 13.83 12.67
N TRP A 89 -4.12 12.75 13.21
CA TRP A 89 -4.52 11.38 12.91
C TRP A 89 -5.01 10.66 14.17
N ILE A 90 -6.13 9.94 14.03
CA ILE A 90 -6.66 9.05 15.06
C ILE A 90 -6.51 7.63 14.52
N ALA A 91 -5.62 6.88 15.16
CA ALA A 91 -5.38 5.48 14.83
C ALA A 91 -6.65 4.63 15.02
N PRO A 92 -6.83 3.59 14.20
CA PRO A 92 -7.95 2.67 14.35
C PRO A 92 -7.87 1.92 15.69
N ARG A 93 -9.02 1.51 16.21
CA ARG A 93 -9.08 0.67 17.41
C ARG A 93 -8.55 -0.74 17.11
N THR A 94 -7.94 -1.39 18.09
CA THR A 94 -7.41 -2.76 17.94
C THR A 94 -8.44 -3.78 17.45
N VAL A 95 -9.70 -3.64 17.86
CA VAL A 95 -10.79 -4.53 17.38
C VAL A 95 -11.02 -4.36 15.88
N TYR A 96 -10.92 -3.13 15.38
CA TYR A 96 -11.04 -2.84 13.94
C TYR A 96 -9.91 -3.47 13.15
N THR A 97 -8.66 -3.28 13.59
CA THR A 97 -7.49 -3.82 12.88
C THR A 97 -7.53 -5.34 12.82
N ARG A 98 -7.95 -6.00 13.90
CA ARG A 98 -8.16 -7.45 13.92
C ARG A 98 -9.23 -7.88 12.92
N LYS A 99 -10.39 -7.21 12.91
CA LYS A 99 -11.49 -7.54 12.00
C LYS A 99 -11.12 -7.32 10.55
N LEU A 100 -10.40 -6.24 10.25
CA LEU A 100 -9.89 -5.98 8.91
C LEU A 100 -8.89 -7.06 8.45
N ALA A 101 -8.03 -7.55 9.34
CA ALA A 101 -7.13 -8.66 9.03
C ALA A 101 -7.89 -9.97 8.76
N GLU A 102 -8.93 -10.27 9.53
CA GLU A 102 -9.81 -11.42 9.30
C GLU A 102 -10.49 -11.34 7.93
N VAL A 103 -11.03 -10.18 7.55
CA VAL A 103 -11.65 -9.95 6.23
C VAL A 103 -10.64 -10.17 5.10
N ARG A 104 -9.45 -9.57 5.18
CA ARG A 104 -8.40 -9.74 4.16
C ARG A 104 -7.96 -11.19 4.00
N ALA A 105 -7.87 -11.93 5.10
CA ALA A 105 -7.54 -13.35 5.05
C ALA A 105 -8.64 -14.18 4.36
N LEU A 106 -9.92 -13.85 4.58
CA LEU A 106 -11.04 -14.49 3.89
C LEU A 106 -11.06 -14.15 2.40
N GLU A 107 -10.85 -12.87 2.04
CA GLU A 107 -10.74 -12.43 0.65
C GLU A 107 -9.62 -13.17 -0.09
N GLY A 108 -8.45 -13.28 0.51
CA GLY A 108 -7.34 -14.04 -0.07
C GLY A 108 -7.67 -15.53 -0.29
N ARG A 109 -8.38 -16.17 0.65
CA ARG A 109 -8.83 -17.56 0.50
C ARG A 109 -9.88 -17.71 -0.61
N LEU A 110 -10.80 -16.76 -0.73
CA LEU A 110 -11.81 -16.75 -1.79
C LEU A 110 -11.16 -16.61 -3.17
N GLN A 111 -10.17 -15.73 -3.30
CA GLN A 111 -9.41 -15.56 -4.54
C GLN A 111 -8.70 -16.86 -4.95
N GLN A 112 -8.01 -17.52 -4.02
CA GLN A 112 -7.35 -18.81 -4.29
C GLN A 112 -8.34 -19.91 -4.74
N LEU A 113 -9.52 -19.99 -4.11
CA LEU A 113 -10.55 -20.95 -4.51
C LEU A 113 -11.12 -20.64 -5.91
N SER A 114 -11.30 -19.37 -6.23
CA SER A 114 -11.78 -18.96 -7.56
C SER A 114 -10.78 -19.29 -8.66
N GLU A 115 -9.49 -19.06 -8.43
CA GLU A 115 -8.40 -19.39 -9.35
C GLU A 115 -8.28 -20.92 -9.53
N ALA A 116 -8.41 -21.70 -8.44
CA ALA A 116 -8.39 -23.16 -8.50
C ALA A 116 -9.57 -23.75 -9.28
N THR A 117 -10.76 -23.15 -9.18
CA THR A 117 -11.98 -23.60 -9.88
C THR A 117 -11.96 -23.24 -11.37
N GLN A 118 -11.20 -22.20 -11.77
CA GLN A 118 -11.03 -21.82 -13.18
C GLN A 118 -9.99 -22.67 -13.93
N LEU A 119 -9.13 -23.38 -13.20
CA LEU A 119 -8.04 -24.22 -13.75
C LEU A 119 -8.36 -25.72 -13.76
N GLY A 120 -9.49 -26.16 -13.18
CA GLY A 120 -9.94 -27.55 -13.13
C GLY A 120 -11.14 -27.80 -14.04
#